data_AF-A0A917VQU5-F1
#
_entry.id   AF-A0A917VQU5-F1
#
_cell.length_a   1.000
_cell.length_b   1.000
_cell.length_c   1.000
_cell.angle_alpha   90.00
_cell.angle_beta   90.00
_cell.angle_gamma   90.00
#
_symmetry.space_group_name_H-M   'P 1'
#
loop_
_entity.id
_entity.type
_entity.pdbx_description
1 polymer ?
#
loop_
_entity_poly.entity_id
_entity_poly.type
_entity_poly.pdbx_seq_one_letter_code
_entity_poly.pdbx_strand_id
1 'polypeptide(L)'
;MGAAQALMYICYIRDMSDPVIASMADVRSHLADVIDRARREDTPTIITRRGKQEAVVIDIQEYQRLREIADNAEEAWLNQLADEAESEGTEGAVSLEEMAALLRAHQG
;
A
#
# COMPACT_ATOMS: atom_id res chain seq x y z
N MET A 1 -15.99 -1.58 5.79
CA MET A 1 -15.61 -2.55 4.73
C MET A 1 -14.09 -2.79 4.64
N GLY A 2 -13.24 -2.24 5.53
CA GLY A 2 -11.77 -2.27 5.38
C GLY A 2 -11.04 -3.55 5.86
N ALA A 3 -11.57 -4.30 6.82
CA ALA A 3 -10.88 -5.49 7.34
C ALA A 3 -10.80 -6.64 6.31
N ALA A 4 -11.83 -6.80 5.47
CA ALA A 4 -11.89 -7.86 4.46
C ALA A 4 -10.87 -7.64 3.33
N GLN A 5 -10.67 -6.40 2.89
CA GLN A 5 -9.66 -6.05 1.88
C GLN A 5 -8.23 -6.23 2.42
N ALA A 6 -7.95 -5.78 3.65
CA ALA A 6 -6.65 -5.98 4.28
C ALA A 6 -6.34 -7.48 4.52
N LEU A 7 -7.34 -8.27 4.91
CA LEU A 7 -7.20 -9.73 5.05
C LEU A 7 -7.01 -10.43 3.70
N MET A 8 -7.70 -9.99 2.65
CA MET A 8 -7.48 -10.48 1.28
C MET A 8 -6.04 -10.22 0.81
N TYR A 9 -5.49 -9.04 1.14
CA TYR A 9 -4.09 -8.67 0.82
C TYR A 9 -3.06 -9.55 1.54
N ILE A 10 -3.26 -9.82 2.84
CA ILE A 10 -2.36 -10.69 3.63
C ILE A 10 -2.45 -12.15 3.16
N CYS A 11 -3.64 -12.63 2.79
CA CYS A 11 -3.82 -13.99 2.28
C CYS A 11 -3.20 -14.18 0.90
N TYR A 12 -3.27 -13.20 0.00
CA TYR A 12 -2.76 -13.34 -1.36
C TYR A 12 -1.23 -13.35 -1.45
N ILE A 13 -0.53 -12.54 -0.64
CA ILE A 13 0.94 -12.65 -0.51
C ILE A 13 1.35 -14.05 -0.02
N ARG A 14 0.46 -14.74 0.72
CA ARG A 14 0.63 -16.11 1.20
C ARG A 14 0.40 -17.18 0.13
N ASP A 15 -0.34 -16.86 -0.94
CA ASP A 15 -0.61 -17.76 -2.07
C ASP A 15 0.42 -17.63 -3.20
N MET A 16 1.28 -16.59 -3.17
CA MET A 16 2.44 -16.55 -4.05
C MET A 16 3.41 -17.69 -3.75
N SER A 17 4.01 -18.23 -4.81
CA SER A 17 5.12 -19.18 -4.67
C SER A 17 6.22 -18.57 -3.80
N ASP A 18 6.89 -19.41 -3.01
CA ASP A 18 7.98 -18.98 -2.14
C ASP A 18 9.04 -18.20 -2.94
N PRO A 19 9.45 -17.01 -2.46
CA PRO A 19 10.35 -16.16 -3.21
C PRO A 19 11.75 -16.78 -3.35
N VAL A 20 12.32 -16.68 -4.55
CA VAL A 20 13.71 -17.05 -4.79
C VAL A 20 14.62 -15.94 -4.29
N ILE A 21 15.64 -16.27 -3.50
CA ILE A 21 16.66 -15.31 -3.05
C ILE A 21 17.86 -15.39 -3.99
N ALA A 22 18.20 -14.28 -4.63
CA ALA A 22 19.35 -14.19 -5.54
C ALA A 22 20.24 -13.00 -5.20
N SER A 23 21.54 -13.09 -5.45
CA SER A 23 22.44 -11.94 -5.29
C SER A 23 22.31 -10.99 -6.49
N MET A 24 22.61 -9.70 -6.29
CA MET A 24 22.67 -8.71 -7.37
C MET A 24 23.64 -9.14 -8.50
N ALA A 25 24.70 -9.89 -8.18
CA ALA A 25 25.64 -10.39 -9.18
C ALA A 25 25.00 -11.50 -10.04
N ASP A 26 24.23 -12.40 -9.42
CA ASP A 26 23.54 -13.48 -10.12
C ASP A 26 22.42 -12.92 -11.00
N VAL A 27 21.64 -11.96 -10.47
CA VAL A 27 20.56 -11.30 -11.22
C VAL A 27 21.11 -10.56 -12.44
N ARG A 28 22.24 -9.86 -12.31
CA ARG A 28 22.88 -9.21 -13.46
C ARG A 28 23.30 -10.18 -14.56
N SER A 29 23.71 -11.39 -14.18
CA SER A 29 24.14 -12.42 -15.13
C SER A 29 22.96 -13.14 -15.77
N HIS A 30 21.79 -13.18 -15.11
CA HIS A 30 20.63 -13.99 -15.50
C HIS A 30 19.32 -13.19 -15.50
N LEU A 31 19.36 -11.92 -15.91
CA LEU A 31 18.20 -11.03 -15.79
C LEU A 31 16.99 -11.54 -16.59
N ALA A 32 17.21 -12.10 -17.77
CA ALA A 32 16.15 -12.67 -18.60
C ALA A 32 15.40 -13.79 -17.86
N ASP A 33 16.13 -14.72 -17.25
CA ASP A 33 15.55 -15.83 -16.48
C ASP A 33 14.80 -15.33 -15.25
N VAL A 34 15.29 -14.29 -14.58
CA VAL A 34 14.62 -13.66 -13.44
C VAL A 34 13.29 -13.04 -13.87
N ILE A 35 13.24 -12.39 -15.03
CA ILE A 35 12.01 -11.81 -15.58
C ILE A 35 11.04 -12.92 -16.02
N ASP A 36 11.53 -13.94 -16.73
CA ASP A 36 10.68 -15.06 -17.19
C ASP A 36 10.06 -15.80 -16.00
N ARG A 37 10.83 -16.05 -14.94
CA ARG A 37 10.32 -16.63 -13.69
C ARG A 37 9.19 -15.79 -13.09
N ALA A 38 9.42 -14.48 -12.93
CA ALA A 38 8.43 -13.59 -12.36
C ALA A 38 7.12 -13.59 -13.18
N ARG A 39 7.20 -13.67 -14.51
CA ARG A 39 6.04 -13.59 -15.42
C ARG A 39 5.30 -14.91 -15.64
N ARG A 40 6.00 -16.05 -15.58
CA ARG A 40 5.44 -17.36 -15.98
C ARG A 40 5.19 -18.29 -14.80
N GLU A 41 5.98 -18.16 -13.76
CA GLU A 41 5.97 -19.03 -12.59
C GLU A 41 5.34 -18.34 -11.38
N ASP A 42 4.88 -17.09 -11.54
CA ASP A 42 4.35 -16.23 -10.47
C ASP A 42 5.22 -16.25 -9.21
N THR A 43 6.54 -16.37 -9.42
CA THR A 43 7.53 -16.57 -8.35
C THR A 43 8.38 -15.32 -8.20
N PRO A 44 8.23 -14.57 -7.09
CA PRO A 44 9.03 -13.37 -6.84
C PRO A 44 10.52 -13.71 -6.69
N THR A 45 11.38 -12.78 -7.09
CA THR A 45 12.82 -12.86 -6.79
C THR A 45 13.24 -11.73 -5.86
N ILE A 46 13.69 -12.07 -4.66
CA ILE A 46 14.30 -11.10 -3.72
C ILE A 46 15.77 -10.96 -4.06
N ILE A 47 16.17 -9.72 -4.39
CA ILE A 47 17.53 -9.36 -4.72
C ILE A 47 18.28 -8.96 -3.45
N THR A 48 19.43 -9.59 -3.23
CA THR A 48 20.31 -9.29 -2.11
C THR A 48 21.62 -8.65 -2.54
N ARG A 49 22.20 -7.82 -1.67
CA ARG A 49 23.54 -7.28 -1.81
C ARG A 49 24.20 -7.23 -0.45
N ARG A 50 25.42 -7.78 -0.33
CA ARG A 50 26.16 -7.86 0.94
C ARG A 50 25.32 -8.44 2.09
N GLY A 51 24.52 -9.48 1.78
CA GLY A 51 23.65 -10.16 2.74
C GLY A 51 22.36 -9.41 3.13
N LYS A 52 22.09 -8.23 2.57
CA LYS A 52 20.85 -7.48 2.81
C LYS A 52 19.90 -7.61 1.62
N GLN A 53 18.60 -7.71 1.89
CA GLN A 53 17.56 -7.64 0.86
C GLN A 53 17.41 -6.17 0.42
N GLU A 54 17.56 -5.90 -0.88
CA GLU A 54 17.55 -4.52 -1.41
C GLU A 54 16.39 -4.26 -2.38
N ALA A 55 15.91 -5.27 -3.09
CA ALA A 55 14.84 -5.12 -4.08
C ALA A 55 14.10 -6.44 -4.30
N VAL A 56 12.95 -6.37 -4.97
CA VAL A 56 12.18 -7.54 -5.43
C VAL A 56 11.82 -7.36 -6.90
N VAL A 57 11.80 -8.46 -7.65
CA VAL A 57 11.25 -8.53 -9.00
C VAL A 57 9.98 -9.38 -8.95
N ILE A 58 8.89 -8.82 -9.46
CA ILE A 58 7.56 -9.43 -9.60
C ILE A 58 7.02 -9.12 -11.00
N ASP A 59 5.98 -9.83 -11.42
CA ASP A 59 5.28 -9.50 -12.67
C ASP A 59 4.65 -8.10 -12.62
N ILE A 60 4.54 -7.46 -13.80
CA ILE A 60 3.99 -6.12 -13.92
C ILE A 60 2.49 -6.06 -13.62
N GLN A 61 1.72 -7.11 -13.95
CA GLN A 61 0.30 -7.18 -13.60
C GLN A 61 0.13 -7.31 -12.09
N GLU A 62 1.01 -8.06 -11.45
CA GLU A 62 1.00 -8.20 -10.00
C GLU A 62 1.35 -6.87 -9.31
N TYR A 63 2.37 -6.15 -9.77
CA TYR A 63 2.64 -4.80 -9.28
C TYR A 63 1.43 -3.85 -9.43
N GLN A 64 0.77 -3.88 -10.59
CA GLN A 64 -0.42 -3.05 -10.85
C GLN A 64 -1.58 -3.41 -9.90
N ARG A 65 -1.82 -4.70 -9.67
CA ARG A 65 -2.81 -5.20 -8.72
C ARG A 65 -2.51 -4.73 -7.30
N LEU A 66 -1.27 -4.89 -6.84
CA LEU A 66 -0.86 -4.46 -5.49
C LEU A 66 -1.05 -2.95 -5.31
N ARG A 67 -0.73 -2.17 -6.34
CA ARG A 67 -0.94 -0.72 -6.34
C ARG A 67 -2.43 -0.37 -6.26
N GLU A 68 -3.26 -0.98 -7.09
CA GLU A 68 -4.71 -0.75 -7.08
C GLU A 68 -5.34 -1.12 -5.73
N ILE A 69 -4.87 -2.19 -5.09
CA ILE A 69 -5.35 -2.55 -3.74
C ILE A 69 -4.94 -1.50 -2.71
N ALA A 70 -3.71 -0.98 -2.78
CA ALA A 70 -3.25 0.07 -1.88
C ALA A 70 -4.07 1.36 -2.03
N ASP A 71 -4.30 1.78 -3.28
CA ASP A 71 -5.08 2.98 -3.60
C ASP A 71 -6.54 2.82 -3.10
N ASN A 72 -7.17 1.67 -3.33
CA ASN A 72 -8.53 1.39 -2.85
C ASN A 72 -8.63 1.33 -1.31
N ALA A 73 -7.61 0.83 -0.63
CA ALA A 73 -7.58 0.79 0.83
C ALA A 73 -7.47 2.20 1.43
N GLU A 74 -6.73 3.10 0.78
CA GLU A 74 -6.65 4.51 1.13
C GLU A 74 -8.00 5.21 0.95
N GLU A 75 -8.66 5.02 -0.20
CA GLU A 75 -10.01 5.57 -0.44
C GLU A 75 -11.03 5.07 0.58
N ALA A 76 -11.03 3.77 0.90
CA ALA A 76 -11.93 3.20 1.89
C ALA A 76 -11.70 3.78 3.29
N TRP A 77 -10.45 4.04 3.66
CA TRP A 77 -10.10 4.67 4.94
C TRP A 77 -10.55 6.14 4.98
N LEU A 78 -10.33 6.89 3.90
CA LEU A 78 -10.77 8.28 3.78
C LEU A 78 -12.29 8.42 3.83
N ASN A 79 -13.02 7.56 3.12
CA ASN A 79 -14.49 7.55 3.15
C ASN A 79 -15.02 7.23 4.55
N GLN A 80 -14.40 6.26 5.25
CA GLN A 80 -14.78 5.97 6.63
C GLN A 80 -14.56 7.16 7.56
N LEU A 81 -13.43 7.89 7.42
CA LEU A 81 -13.16 9.09 8.21
C LEU A 81 -14.16 10.22 7.93
N ALA A 82 -14.58 10.37 6.67
CA ALA A 82 -15.61 11.34 6.28
C ALA A 82 -16.98 10.98 6.87
N ASP A 83 -17.39 9.71 6.75
CA ASP A 83 -18.64 9.20 7.34
C ASP A 83 -18.67 9.41 8.87
N GLU A 84 -17.54 9.20 9.55
CA GLU A 84 -17.41 9.38 11.00
C GLU A 84 -17.59 10.86 11.38
N ALA A 85 -16.95 11.77 10.65
CA ALA A 85 -17.11 13.22 10.83
C ALA A 85 -18.53 13.72 10.53
N GLU A 86 -19.22 13.14 9.54
CA GLU A 86 -20.64 13.45 9.29
C GLU A 86 -21.55 12.89 10.40
N SER A 87 -21.21 11.71 10.95
CA SER A 87 -22.00 11.04 11.98
C SER A 87 -21.92 11.70 13.36
N GLU A 88 -20.79 12.35 13.69
CA GLU A 88 -20.64 13.19 14.88
C GLU A 88 -21.62 14.38 14.85
N GLY A 89 -22.19 14.69 13.67
CA GLY A 89 -23.17 15.76 13.49
C GLY A 89 -22.59 17.14 13.80
N THR A 90 -23.45 18.15 13.86
CA THR A 90 -23.03 19.52 14.24
C THR A 90 -22.82 19.70 15.74
N GLU A 91 -22.78 18.63 16.54
CA GLU A 91 -22.56 18.74 17.98
C GLU A 91 -21.11 19.21 18.24
N GLY A 92 -20.97 20.52 18.50
CA GLY A 92 -19.67 21.19 18.61
C GLY A 92 -19.22 21.90 17.33
N ALA A 93 -19.98 21.80 16.23
CA ALA A 93 -19.74 22.62 15.04
C ALA A 93 -20.15 24.07 15.33
N VAL A 94 -19.23 25.00 15.05
CA VAL A 94 -19.47 26.44 15.15
C VAL A 94 -19.67 27.04 13.77
N SER A 95 -20.41 28.15 13.69
CA SER A 95 -20.52 28.89 12.43
C SER A 95 -19.16 29.43 11.99
N LEU A 96 -19.03 29.72 10.68
CA LEU A 96 -17.80 30.32 10.13
C LEU A 96 -17.50 31.68 10.79
N GLU A 97 -18.54 32.47 11.11
CA GLU A 97 -18.41 33.69 11.89
C GLU A 97 -17.87 33.46 13.31
N GLU A 98 -18.37 32.45 14.03
CA GLU A 98 -17.90 32.12 15.38
C GLU A 98 -16.48 31.59 15.39
N MET A 99 -16.09 30.75 14.42
CA MET A 99 -14.71 30.28 14.28
C MET A 99 -13.75 31.45 14.02
N ALA A 100 -14.15 32.39 13.15
CA ALA A 100 -13.36 33.59 12.88
C ALA A 100 -13.26 34.51 14.11
N ALA A 101 -14.23 34.50 15.01
CA ALA A 101 -14.17 35.22 16.28
C ALA A 101 -13.19 34.55 17.26
N LEU A 102 -13.23 33.23 17.40
CA LEU A 102 -12.34 32.46 18.29
C LEU A 102 -10.86 32.59 17.88
N LEU A 103 -10.56 32.49 16.58
CA LEU A 103 -9.19 32.60 16.08
C LEU A 103 -8.60 34.01 16.28
N ARG A 104 -9.43 35.06 16.16
CA ARG A 104 -9.02 36.44 16.46
C ARG A 104 -8.76 36.64 17.95
N ALA A 105 -9.54 35.99 18.83
CA ALA A 105 -9.35 36.07 20.27
C ALA A 105 -8.08 35.37 20.77
N HIS A 106 -7.55 34.39 20.03
CA HIS A 106 -6.31 33.68 20.37
C HIS A 106 -5.03 34.35 19.83
N GLN A 107 -5.15 35.39 19.00
CA GLN A 107 -4.03 36.14 18.42
C GLN A 107 -3.80 37.50 19.09
N GLY A 108 -4.40 37.74 20.27
CA GLY A 108 -4.26 38.96 21.08
C GLY A 108 -3.44 38.73 22.33
#